data_AF-A0AAP0G600-F1
#
_entry.id   AF-A0AAP0G600-F1
#
_cell.length_a   1.000
_cell.length_b   1.000
_cell.length_c   1.000
_cell.angle_alpha   90.00
_cell.angle_beta   90.00
_cell.angle_gamma   90.00
#
_symmetry.space_group_name_H-M   'P 1'
#
loop_
_entity.id
_entity.type
_entity.pdbx_description
1 polymer ?
#
loop_
_entity_poly.entity_id
_entity_poly.type
_entity_poly.pdbx_seq_one_letter_code
_entity_poly.pdbx_strand_id
1 'polypeptide(L)'
;MVYRPPCRIVLLLIFFLAASYFLADAEYISYNTNAGIVPGKINVHLVPHSHDDVGWLKTVDQYYVGSNNSIQGACVRSVLDSVVSALRDDENRRFIFVEQAFFQRWWREQSDSVKKIVKGLISSGQLELM
;
A
#
# COMPACT_ATOMS: atom_id res chain seq x y z
N MET A 1 -38.29 47.83 5.50
CA MET A 1 -37.78 46.44 5.57
C MET A 1 -36.26 46.50 5.53
N VAL A 2 -35.57 46.21 6.65
CA VAL A 2 -34.10 46.22 6.72
C VAL A 2 -33.62 44.78 6.57
N TYR A 3 -33.05 44.46 5.41
CA TYR A 3 -32.43 43.16 5.16
C TYR A 3 -31.09 43.10 5.92
N ARG A 4 -31.02 42.32 7.01
CA ARG A 4 -29.77 42.05 7.71
C ARG A 4 -29.10 40.84 7.02
N PRO A 5 -27.90 40.99 6.42
CA PRO A 5 -27.29 39.90 5.68
C PRO A 5 -26.88 38.77 6.64
N PRO A 6 -26.78 37.51 6.17
CA PRO A 6 -26.43 36.33 6.97
C PRO A 6 -24.97 36.32 7.48
N CYS A 7 -24.27 37.46 7.40
CA CYS A 7 -22.85 37.64 7.62
C CYS A 7 -22.38 37.15 9.02
N ARG A 8 -23.21 37.30 10.06
CA ARG A 8 -22.86 36.86 11.42
C ARG A 8 -22.85 35.34 11.60
N ILE A 9 -23.80 34.64 10.96
CA ILE A 9 -23.89 33.17 11.06
C ILE A 9 -22.75 32.53 10.26
N VAL A 10 -22.45 33.09 9.09
CA VAL A 10 -21.33 32.63 8.25
C VAL A 10 -19.99 32.85 8.96
N LEU A 11 -19.78 34.01 9.60
CA LEU A 11 -18.56 34.25 10.39
C LEU A 11 -18.42 33.29 11.58
N LEU A 12 -19.52 33.00 12.28
CA LEU A 12 -19.53 32.04 13.38
C LEU A 12 -19.18 30.64 12.90
N LEU A 13 -19.74 30.18 11.79
CA LEU A 13 -19.42 28.87 11.20
C LEU A 13 -17.95 28.78 10.77
N ILE A 14 -17.42 29.82 10.13
CA ILE A 14 -15.99 29.88 9.76
C ILE A 14 -15.10 29.86 11.01
N PHE A 15 -15.48 30.60 12.05
CA PHE A 15 -14.76 30.61 13.31
C PHE A 15 -14.77 29.23 13.98
N PHE A 16 -15.91 28.55 14.03
CA PHE A 16 -16.02 27.19 14.60
C PHE A 16 -15.25 26.15 13.78
N LEU A 17 -15.29 26.21 12.45
CA LEU A 17 -14.49 25.34 11.57
C LEU A 17 -12.99 25.57 11.76
N ALA A 18 -12.55 26.83 11.78
CA ALA A 18 -11.15 27.18 12.02
C ALA A 18 -10.70 26.74 13.42
N ALA A 19 -11.51 27.03 14.45
CA ALA A 19 -11.22 26.61 15.81
C ALA A 19 -11.14 25.08 15.93
N SER A 20 -12.04 24.32 15.29
CA SER A 20 -11.95 22.86 15.28
C SER A 20 -10.70 22.33 14.57
N TYR A 21 -10.22 23.01 13.52
CA TYR A 21 -8.97 22.66 12.83
C TYR A 21 -7.74 22.92 13.70
N PHE A 22 -7.73 24.03 14.45
CA PHE A 22 -6.61 24.39 15.34
C PHE A 22 -6.62 23.60 16.67
N LEU A 23 -7.77 23.07 17.09
CA LEU A 23 -7.91 22.26 18.31
C LEU A 23 -7.82 20.75 18.05
N ALA A 24 -7.84 20.31 16.79
CA ALA A 24 -7.64 18.92 16.43
C ALA A 24 -6.14 18.60 16.44
N ASP A 25 -5.67 17.98 17.52
CA ASP A 25 -4.34 17.40 17.58
C ASP A 25 -4.43 15.92 17.19
N ALA A 26 -3.71 15.53 16.13
CA ALA A 26 -3.64 14.14 15.68
C ALA A 26 -2.22 13.63 15.94
N GLU A 27 -2.07 12.84 17.00
CA GLU A 27 -0.78 12.26 17.35
C GLU A 27 -0.51 11.03 16.50
N TYR A 28 0.62 11.03 15.79
CA TYR A 28 1.11 9.86 15.08
C TYR A 28 1.71 8.86 16.08
N ILE A 29 1.09 7.69 16.22
CA ILE A 29 1.63 6.61 17.04
C ILE A 29 2.56 5.75 16.18
N SER A 30 3.85 5.72 16.54
CA SER A 30 4.81 4.82 15.90
C SER A 30 4.58 3.38 16.36
N TYR A 31 4.53 2.44 15.41
CA TYR A 31 4.39 1.02 15.70
C TYR A 31 5.76 0.38 15.87
N ASN A 32 5.91 -0.50 16.86
CA ASN A 32 7.09 -1.38 16.95
C ASN A 32 6.94 -2.56 15.98
N THR A 33 7.55 -2.44 14.81
CA THR A 33 7.51 -3.47 13.76
C THR A 33 8.73 -4.41 13.78
N ASN A 34 9.69 -4.18 14.68
CA ASN A 34 10.92 -4.98 14.83
C ASN A 34 10.72 -6.28 15.65
N ALA A 35 9.52 -6.85 15.67
CA ALA A 35 9.24 -8.02 16.49
C ALA A 35 10.00 -9.27 16.00
N GLY A 36 10.54 -10.05 16.94
CA GLY A 36 11.26 -11.29 16.66
C GLY A 36 10.77 -12.44 17.54
N ILE A 37 11.43 -13.60 17.42
CA ILE A 37 11.09 -14.79 18.20
C ILE A 37 11.36 -14.55 19.69
N VAL A 38 10.34 -14.78 20.52
CA VAL A 38 10.45 -14.74 21.98
C VAL A 38 10.42 -16.17 22.53
N PRO A 39 11.51 -16.66 23.15
CA PRO A 39 11.54 -17.98 23.77
C PRO A 39 10.48 -18.14 24.86
N GLY A 40 9.88 -19.32 24.97
CA GLY A 40 8.85 -19.62 25.96
C GLY A 40 7.48 -18.97 25.67
N LYS A 41 7.28 -18.38 24.49
CA LYS A 41 5.99 -17.88 24.02
C LYS A 41 5.61 -18.52 22.69
N ILE A 42 4.32 -18.47 22.36
CA ILE A 42 3.85 -18.74 21.00
C ILE A 42 4.31 -17.58 20.11
N ASN A 43 4.95 -17.90 18.99
CA ASN A 43 5.39 -16.94 18.00
C ASN A 43 4.48 -17.05 16.78
N VAL A 44 3.85 -15.94 16.40
CA VAL A 44 2.95 -15.87 15.25
C VAL A 44 3.71 -15.22 14.10
N HIS A 45 3.98 -15.99 13.05
CA HIS A 45 4.63 -15.49 11.84
C HIS A 45 3.55 -15.01 10.86
N LEU A 46 3.49 -13.71 10.64
CA LEU A 46 2.64 -13.14 9.59
C LEU A 46 3.41 -13.20 8.28
N VAL A 47 2.84 -13.85 7.26
CA VAL A 47 3.45 -14.03 5.94
C VAL A 47 2.58 -13.36 4.87
N PRO A 48 2.80 -12.06 4.59
CA PRO A 48 2.07 -11.34 3.56
C PRO A 48 2.39 -11.89 2.17
N HIS A 49 1.35 -12.14 1.38
CA HIS A 49 1.44 -12.67 0.02
C HIS A 49 0.24 -12.18 -0.82
N SER A 50 0.36 -12.32 -2.14
CA SER A 50 -0.75 -12.24 -3.09
C SER A 50 -0.79 -13.53 -3.89
N HIS A 51 -1.99 -14.06 -4.13
CA HIS A 51 -2.17 -15.19 -5.02
C HIS A 51 -2.63 -14.66 -6.39
N ASP A 52 -1.72 -14.69 -7.36
CA ASP A 52 -1.93 -14.04 -8.64
C ASP A 52 -2.03 -15.09 -9.76
N ASP A 53 -3.24 -15.61 -9.99
CA ASP A 53 -3.49 -16.63 -11.01
C ASP A 53 -2.98 -16.20 -12.39
N VAL A 54 -2.12 -17.03 -13.00
CA VAL A 54 -1.60 -16.82 -14.37
C VAL A 54 -2.64 -17.26 -15.41
N GLY A 55 -3.82 -16.64 -15.34
CA GLY A 55 -4.99 -16.99 -16.13
C GLY A 55 -5.95 -17.91 -15.37
N TRP A 56 -7.19 -17.45 -15.20
CA TRP A 56 -8.29 -18.19 -14.57
C TRP A 56 -9.63 -17.64 -15.11
N LEU A 57 -10.23 -16.64 -14.44
CA LEU A 57 -11.44 -15.96 -14.94
C LEU A 57 -11.12 -14.87 -15.96
N LYS A 58 -9.94 -14.28 -15.85
CA LYS A 58 -9.40 -13.29 -16.77
C LYS A 58 -8.17 -13.87 -17.46
N THR A 59 -7.82 -13.30 -18.61
CA THR A 59 -6.54 -13.64 -19.26
C THR A 59 -5.37 -13.11 -18.42
N VAL A 60 -4.17 -13.66 -18.65
CA VAL A 60 -2.92 -13.20 -18.02
C VAL A 60 -2.76 -11.67 -18.20
N ASP A 61 -2.97 -11.16 -19.40
CA ASP A 61 -2.85 -9.73 -19.68
C ASP A 61 -3.89 -8.89 -18.94
N GLN A 62 -5.13 -9.36 -18.85
CA GLN A 62 -6.20 -8.67 -18.15
C GLN A 62 -5.95 -8.62 -16.64
N TYR A 63 -5.42 -9.69 -16.04
CA TYR A 63 -4.96 -9.68 -14.65
C TYR A 63 -3.79 -8.73 -14.45
N TYR A 64 -2.81 -8.73 -15.36
CA TYR A 64 -1.62 -7.90 -15.23
C TYR A 64 -1.95 -6.40 -15.24
N VAL A 65 -2.67 -5.93 -16.26
CA VAL A 65 -2.97 -4.50 -16.44
C VAL A 65 -4.21 -4.02 -15.68
N GLY A 66 -4.99 -4.95 -15.12
CA GLY A 66 -6.23 -4.65 -14.40
C GLY A 66 -7.39 -4.24 -15.30
N SER A 67 -7.48 -4.77 -16.51
CA SER A 67 -8.62 -4.54 -17.41
C SER A 67 -9.75 -5.54 -17.18
N ASN A 68 -10.96 -5.24 -17.64
CA ASN A 68 -12.14 -6.10 -17.51
C ASN A 68 -12.49 -6.49 -16.04
N ASN A 69 -12.40 -5.52 -15.13
CA ASN A 69 -12.65 -5.74 -13.70
C ASN A 69 -14.12 -6.01 -13.33
N SER A 70 -15.04 -5.96 -14.30
CA SER A 70 -16.42 -6.44 -14.11
C SER A 70 -16.48 -7.96 -13.92
N ILE A 71 -15.50 -8.72 -14.42
CA ILE A 71 -15.36 -10.16 -14.17
C ILE A 71 -14.78 -10.38 -12.78
N GLN A 72 -13.65 -9.74 -12.48
CA GLN A 72 -12.95 -9.82 -11.20
C GLN A 72 -12.06 -8.59 -11.01
N GLY A 73 -12.19 -7.92 -9.87
CA GLY A 73 -11.31 -6.81 -9.49
C GLY A 73 -9.92 -7.30 -9.13
N ALA A 74 -8.97 -7.19 -10.06
CA ALA A 74 -7.60 -7.65 -9.87
C ALA A 74 -6.65 -6.90 -10.82
N CYS A 75 -5.49 -6.47 -10.31
CA CYS A 75 -4.45 -5.78 -11.07
C CYS A 75 -3.06 -6.09 -10.49
N VAL A 76 -2.35 -7.04 -11.09
CA VAL A 76 -1.05 -7.52 -10.56
C VAL A 76 0.03 -6.43 -10.61
N ARG A 77 0.00 -5.56 -11.63
CA ARG A 77 0.91 -4.42 -11.70
C ARG A 77 0.77 -3.50 -10.47
N SER A 78 -0.48 -3.21 -10.06
CA SER A 78 -0.74 -2.39 -8.88
C SER A 78 -0.32 -3.07 -7.58
N VAL A 79 -0.45 -4.39 -7.48
CA VAL A 79 0.07 -5.17 -6.35
C VAL A 79 1.59 -4.97 -6.24
N LEU A 80 2.34 -5.23 -7.31
CA LEU A 80 3.80 -5.10 -7.31
C LEU A 80 4.27 -3.66 -7.03
N ASP A 81 3.65 -2.66 -7.66
CA ASP A 81 3.99 -1.25 -7.45
C ASP A 81 3.77 -0.83 -5.98
N SER A 82 2.63 -1.21 -5.41
CA SER A 82 2.27 -0.86 -4.04
C SER A 82 3.10 -1.61 -2.99
N VAL A 83 3.43 -2.89 -3.23
CA VAL A 83 4.30 -3.67 -2.35
C VAL A 83 5.70 -3.07 -2.32
N VAL A 84 6.27 -2.69 -3.47
CA VAL A 84 7.59 -2.06 -3.50
C VAL A 84 7.59 -0.75 -2.71
N SER A 85 6.54 0.07 -2.83
CA SER A 85 6.41 1.27 -2.00
C SER A 85 6.30 0.93 -0.52
N ALA A 86 5.41 0.00 -0.16
CA ALA A 86 5.16 -0.36 1.23
C ALA A 86 6.39 -0.96 1.91
N LEU A 87 7.19 -1.77 1.22
CA LEU A 87 8.43 -2.33 1.76
C LEU A 87 9.52 -1.25 1.96
N ARG A 88 9.54 -0.19 1.15
CA ARG A 88 10.49 0.92 1.35
C ARG A 88 10.20 1.76 2.59
N ASP A 89 8.93 1.82 2.99
CA ASP A 89 8.51 2.67 4.11
C ASP A 89 8.88 2.10 5.48
N ASP A 90 9.18 0.79 5.57
CA ASP A 90 9.56 0.12 6.82
C ASP A 90 10.42 -1.12 6.53
N GLU A 91 11.66 -1.11 7.01
CA GLU A 91 12.65 -2.18 6.84
C GLU A 91 12.23 -3.53 7.44
N ASN A 92 11.25 -3.54 8.35
CA ASN A 92 10.73 -4.76 8.98
C ASN A 92 9.60 -5.43 8.20
N ARG A 93 9.02 -4.75 7.21
CA ARG A 93 7.97 -5.36 6.38
C ARG A 93 8.56 -6.46 5.52
N ARG A 94 7.76 -7.48 5.29
CA ARG A 94 8.09 -8.67 4.50
C ARG A 94 6.96 -8.93 3.51
N PHE A 95 7.31 -9.45 2.34
CA PHE A 95 6.35 -9.92 1.36
C PHE A 95 6.97 -11.06 0.54
N ILE A 96 6.17 -12.08 0.24
CA ILE A 96 6.56 -13.16 -0.67
C ILE A 96 5.78 -13.03 -1.99
N PHE A 97 6.47 -13.22 -3.12
CA PHE A 97 5.85 -13.21 -4.44
C PHE A 97 6.26 -14.46 -5.23
N VAL A 98 5.31 -15.13 -5.87
CA VAL A 98 5.53 -16.47 -6.44
C VAL A 98 5.51 -16.45 -7.97
N GLU A 99 4.53 -15.78 -8.60
CA GLU A 99 4.24 -15.99 -10.01
C GLU A 99 5.19 -15.24 -10.96
N GLN A 100 6.32 -15.88 -11.28
CA GLN A 100 7.39 -15.33 -12.11
C GLN A 100 6.93 -14.80 -13.49
N ALA A 101 5.84 -15.33 -14.05
CA ALA A 101 5.27 -14.83 -15.30
C ALA A 101 4.88 -13.34 -15.19
N PHE A 102 4.25 -12.96 -14.08
CA PHE A 102 3.90 -11.56 -13.81
C PHE A 102 5.12 -10.76 -13.37
N PHE A 103 5.93 -11.29 -12.45
CA PHE A 103 7.10 -10.57 -11.95
C PHE A 103 8.09 -10.22 -13.07
N GLN A 104 8.38 -11.15 -13.98
CA GLN A 104 9.30 -10.91 -15.09
C GLN A 104 8.74 -9.90 -16.10
N ARG A 105 7.43 -9.94 -16.36
CA ARG A 105 6.78 -8.93 -17.21
C ARG A 105 6.92 -7.54 -16.59
N TRP A 106 6.53 -7.43 -15.32
CA TRP A 106 6.65 -6.20 -14.55
C TRP A 106 8.10 -5.69 -14.53
N TRP A 107 9.06 -6.58 -14.26
CA TRP A 107 10.48 -6.25 -14.20
C TRP A 107 11.01 -5.62 -15.48
N ARG A 108 10.59 -6.10 -16.65
CA ARG A 108 11.01 -5.53 -17.95
C ARG A 108 10.51 -4.11 -18.15
N GLU A 109 9.37 -3.76 -17.56
CA GLU A 109 8.75 -2.43 -17.66
C GLU A 109 9.37 -1.41 -16.68
N GLN A 110 10.17 -1.86 -15.70
CA GLN A 110 10.73 -0.98 -14.67
C GLN A 110 11.96 -0.19 -15.11
N SER A 111 12.08 1.03 -14.58
CA SER A 111 13.31 1.85 -14.68
C SER A 111 14.46 1.24 -13.89
N ASP A 112 15.69 1.64 -14.22
CA ASP A 112 16.88 1.18 -13.48
C ASP A 112 16.86 1.58 -12.01
N SER A 113 16.24 2.72 -11.67
CA SER A 113 16.07 3.15 -10.28
C SER A 113 15.16 2.20 -9.49
N VAL A 114 14.02 1.80 -10.05
CA VAL A 114 13.12 0.83 -9.43
C VAL A 114 13.78 -0.55 -9.36
N LYS A 115 14.47 -0.97 -10.42
CA LYS A 115 15.23 -2.23 -10.41
C LYS A 115 16.29 -2.26 -9.31
N LYS A 116 16.99 -1.15 -9.07
CA LYS A 116 17.96 -1.03 -7.96
C LYS A 116 17.29 -1.16 -6.59
N ILE A 117 16.14 -0.50 -6.40
CA ILE A 117 15.33 -0.61 -5.18
C ILE A 117 14.95 -2.07 -4.92
N VAL A 118 14.34 -2.73 -5.90
CA VAL A 118 13.85 -4.11 -5.77
C VAL A 118 15.00 -5.07 -5.47
N LYS A 119 16.15 -4.92 -6.14
CA LYS A 119 17.35 -5.72 -5.82
C LYS A 119 17.79 -5.49 -4.37
N GLY A 120 17.69 -4.26 -3.86
CA GLY A 120 17.92 -3.94 -2.45
C GLY A 120 16.97 -4.66 -1.52
N LEU A 121 15.66 -4.63 -1.81
CA LEU A 121 14.62 -5.31 -1.02
C LEU A 121 14.81 -6.83 -1.01
N ILE A 122 15.25 -7.42 -2.12
CA ILE A 122 15.59 -8.85 -2.21
C ILE A 122 16.84 -9.13 -1.37
N SER A 123 17.88 -8.31 -1.52
CA SER A 123 19.13 -8.48 -0.77
C SER A 123 18.96 -8.30 0.75
N SER A 124 18.01 -7.48 1.20
CA SER A 124 17.69 -7.31 2.63
C SER A 124 16.72 -8.37 3.16
N GLY A 125 16.16 -9.22 2.30
CA GLY A 125 15.15 -10.22 2.67
C GLY A 125 13.76 -9.62 2.93
N GLN A 126 13.51 -8.37 2.53
CA GLN A 126 12.17 -7.77 2.62
C GLN A 126 11.21 -8.30 1.56
N LEU A 127 11.73 -8.57 0.35
CA LEU A 127 11.00 -9.21 -0.74
C LEU A 127 11.63 -10.57 -1.02
N GLU A 128 10.87 -11.64 -0.80
CA GLU A 128 11.29 -13.00 -1.17
C GLU A 128 10.57 -13.42 -2.45
N LEU A 129 11.35 -13.95 -3.41
CA LEU A 129 10.83 -14.52 -4.64
C LEU A 129 10.91 -16.04 -4.54
N MET A 130 9.78 -16.72 -4.71
CA MET A 130 9.70 -18.19 -4.69
C MET A 130 9.69 -18.78 -6.10
#